data_AF-A0A183HTN8-F1
#
_entry.id   AF-A0A183HTN8-F1
#
_cell.length_a   1.000
_cell.length_b   1.000
_cell.length_c   1.000
_cell.angle_alpha   90.00
_cell.angle_beta   90.00
_cell.angle_gamma   90.00
#
_symmetry.space_group_name_H-M   'P 1'
#
loop_
_entity.id
_entity.type
_entity.pdbx_description
1 polymer ?
#
loop_
_entity_poly.entity_id
_entity_poly.type
_entity_poly.pdbx_seq_one_letter_code
_entity_poly.pdbx_strand_id
1 'polypeptide(L)'
;MSVNGTDDGGSTTPVDLKAPILEVRCGHLVARLHTEKFVCPGIHQPCIELDGELISPKEFTIRANKDKQKDWKGSIRIGKSNMRYVDSFVL
;
A
#
# COMPACT_ATOMS: atom_id res chain seq x y z
N MET A 1 -7.29 0.72 39.74
CA MET A 1 -7.94 -0.22 38.79
C MET A 1 -9.02 0.62 38.12
N SER A 2 -8.89 1.09 36.88
CA SER A 2 -8.57 0.34 35.68
C SER A 2 -7.87 1.21 34.64
N VAL A 3 -6.96 0.59 33.91
CA VAL A 3 -6.28 1.11 32.72
C VAL A 3 -7.25 1.16 31.54
N ASN A 4 -7.13 2.19 30.70
CA ASN A 4 -7.50 2.18 29.28
C ASN A 4 -6.32 2.90 28.60
N GLY A 5 -5.38 2.29 27.85
CA GLY A 5 -5.51 1.24 26.83
C GLY A 5 -6.43 1.77 25.73
N THR A 6 -5.99 2.21 24.54
CA THR A 6 -4.82 1.91 23.71
C THR A 6 -4.60 3.09 22.75
N ASP A 7 -3.35 3.23 22.33
CA ASP A 7 -2.90 3.93 21.13
C ASP A 7 -3.84 3.76 19.92
N ASP A 8 -4.16 4.87 19.25
CA ASP A 8 -4.47 4.84 17.83
C ASP A 8 -3.81 6.07 17.21
N GLY A 9 -2.49 5.97 17.05
CA GLY A 9 -1.65 6.89 16.29
C GLY A 9 -1.91 6.79 14.80
N GLY A 10 -3.19 6.74 14.39
CA GLY A 10 -3.65 6.91 13.02
C GLY A 10 -3.42 8.34 12.58
N SER A 11 -2.15 8.68 12.33
CA SER A 11 -1.71 9.93 11.73
C SER A 11 -2.55 10.21 10.49
N THR A 12 -3.55 11.08 10.62
CA THR A 12 -4.28 11.67 9.49
C THR A 12 -3.38 12.74 8.90
N THR A 13 -2.22 12.34 8.39
CA THR A 13 -1.39 13.22 7.58
C THR A 13 -1.98 13.24 6.16
N PRO A 14 -2.00 14.39 5.49
CA PRO A 14 -2.28 14.41 4.06
C PRO A 14 -1.24 13.49 3.39
N VAL A 15 -1.71 12.44 2.72
CA VAL A 15 -0.81 11.55 1.97
C VAL A 15 -0.25 12.36 0.81
N ASP A 16 1.02 12.75 0.92
CA ASP A 16 1.73 13.40 -0.17
C ASP A 16 1.99 12.35 -1.24
N LEU A 17 1.15 12.31 -2.27
CA LEU A 17 1.23 11.33 -3.37
C LEU A 17 2.53 11.45 -4.19
N LYS A 18 3.32 12.51 -3.95
CA LYS A 18 4.63 12.76 -4.56
C LYS A 18 5.79 12.15 -3.77
N ALA A 19 5.53 11.58 -2.59
CA ALA A 19 6.58 11.04 -1.75
C ALA A 19 7.30 9.85 -2.43
N PRO A 20 8.62 9.69 -2.22
CA PRO A 20 9.38 8.55 -2.75
C PRO A 20 8.91 7.21 -2.14
N ILE A 21 8.34 7.26 -0.94
CA ILE A 21 7.83 6.10 -0.21
C ILE A 21 6.42 6.43 0.29
N LEU A 22 5.44 5.63 -0.12
CA LEU A 22 4.04 5.74 0.27
C LEU A 22 3.62 4.55 1.12
N GLU A 23 2.91 4.78 2.23
CA GLU A 23 2.29 3.67 2.97
C GLU A 23 1.09 3.13 2.17
N VAL A 24 1.14 1.84 1.85
CA VAL A 24 0.07 1.09 1.21
C VAL A 24 -0.55 0.10 2.19
N ARG A 25 -1.86 -0.09 2.09
CA ARG A 25 -2.62 -1.06 2.87
C ARG A 25 -3.41 -1.97 1.94
N CYS A 26 -3.41 -3.26 2.22
CA CYS A 26 -4.25 -4.23 1.53
C CYS A 26 -4.88 -5.18 2.55
N GLY A 27 -6.20 -5.10 2.72
CA GLY A 27 -6.88 -5.85 3.78
C GLY A 27 -6.37 -5.45 5.17
N HIS A 28 -5.70 -6.39 5.84
CA HIS A 28 -5.07 -6.18 7.16
C HIS A 28 -3.56 -5.90 7.06
N LEU A 29 -2.95 -6.06 5.89
CA LEU A 29 -1.52 -5.82 5.71
C LEU A 29 -1.23 -4.35 5.43
N VAL A 30 -0.14 -3.87 6.01
CA VAL A 30 0.43 -2.54 5.79
C VAL A 30 1.85 -2.72 5.28
N ALA A 31 2.21 -2.00 4.23
CA ALA A 31 3.51 -2.08 3.57
C ALA A 31 3.90 -0.71 3.00
N ARG A 32 5.13 -0.59 2.48
CA ARG A 32 5.68 0.67 1.96
C ARG A 32 5.93 0.56 0.46
N LEU A 33 5.22 1.34 -0.34
CA LEU A 33 5.40 1.43 -1.79
C LEU A 33 6.53 2.41 -2.12
N HIS A 34 7.55 1.94 -2.80
CA HIS A 34 8.60 2.76 -3.39
C HIS A 34 8.15 3.25 -4.77
N THR A 35 7.76 4.53 -4.86
CA THR A 35 7.25 5.13 -6.10
C THR A 35 8.33 5.19 -7.18
N GLU A 36 9.59 5.33 -6.79
CA GLU A 36 10.76 5.26 -7.67
C GLU A 36 10.95 3.89 -8.36
N LYS A 37 10.49 2.80 -7.73
CA LYS A 37 10.53 1.44 -8.28
C LYS A 37 9.26 1.08 -9.03
N PHE A 38 8.20 1.86 -8.86
CA PHE A 38 6.89 1.61 -9.43
C PHE A 38 6.84 2.10 -10.88
N VAL A 39 7.38 1.29 -11.80
CA VAL A 39 7.41 1.56 -13.24
C VAL A 39 6.34 0.72 -13.95
N CYS A 40 5.55 1.33 -14.85
CA CYS A 40 4.53 0.62 -15.63
C CYS A 40 5.14 -0.52 -16.46
N PRO A 41 4.55 -1.73 -16.46
CA PRO A 41 3.19 -2.09 -15.99
C PRO A 41 3.05 -2.42 -14.49
N GLY A 42 4.11 -2.33 -13.68
CA GLY A 42 4.11 -2.33 -12.21
C GLY A 42 3.71 -3.63 -11.49
N ILE A 43 2.79 -4.43 -12.01
CA ILE A 43 2.14 -5.55 -11.32
C ILE A 43 3.09 -6.70 -10.92
N HIS A 44 4.14 -6.95 -11.71
CA HIS A 44 5.16 -7.96 -11.44
C HIS A 44 6.47 -7.37 -10.89
N GLN A 45 6.58 -6.05 -10.82
CA GLN A 45 7.81 -5.40 -10.35
C GLN A 45 7.80 -5.33 -8.81
N PRO A 46 8.89 -5.75 -8.15
CA PRO A 46 9.02 -5.61 -6.72
C PRO A 46 9.20 -4.13 -6.36
N CYS A 47 8.14 -3.52 -5.85
CA CYS A 47 8.08 -2.10 -5.51
C CYS A 47 7.44 -1.84 -4.14
N ILE A 48 6.91 -2.87 -3.48
CA ILE A 48 6.28 -2.77 -2.17
C ILE A 48 7.18 -3.48 -1.16
N GLU A 49 7.69 -2.77 -0.16
CA GLU A 49 8.44 -3.33 0.95
C GLU A 49 7.46 -3.76 2.06
N LEU A 50 7.43 -5.06 2.34
CA LEU A 50 6.67 -5.68 3.42
C LEU A 50 7.66 -6.43 4.32
N ASP A 51 7.75 -6.04 5.60
CA ASP A 51 8.65 -6.67 6.58
C ASP A 51 10.15 -6.68 6.15
N GLY A 52 10.57 -5.66 5.39
CA GLY A 52 11.93 -5.57 4.84
C GLY A 52 12.17 -6.37 3.56
N GLU A 53 11.14 -7.05 3.03
CA GLU A 53 11.20 -7.74 1.73
C GLU A 53 10.49 -6.92 0.65
N LEU A 54 11.18 -6.68 -0.47
CA LEU A 54 10.61 -6.04 -1.66
C LEU A 54 9.81 -7.06 -2.49
N ILE A 55 8.50 -6.85 -2.54
CA ILE A 55 7.53 -7.76 -3.14
C ILE A 55 6.72 -7.05 -4.23
N SER A 56 6.16 -7.82 -5.15
CA SER A 56 5.33 -7.27 -6.24
C SER A 56 3.91 -6.96 -5.76
N PRO A 57 3.18 -6.03 -6.40
CA PRO A 57 1.78 -5.76 -6.08
C PRO A 57 0.90 -7.01 -6.12
N LYS A 58 1.19 -7.94 -7.03
CA LYS A 58 0.54 -9.25 -7.10
C LYS A 58 0.81 -10.08 -5.84
N GLU A 59 2.06 -10.18 -5.42
CA GLU A 59 2.42 -10.94 -4.21
C GLU A 59 1.81 -10.31 -2.95
N PHE A 60 1.75 -8.98 -2.91
CA PHE A 60 1.13 -8.25 -1.81
C PHE A 60 -0.38 -8.56 -1.69
N THR A 61 -1.12 -8.60 -2.80
CA THR A 61 -2.54 -8.99 -2.76
C THR A 61 -2.73 -10.46 -2.42
N ILE A 62 -1.82 -11.35 -2.82
CA ILE A 62 -1.82 -12.77 -2.43
C ILE A 62 -1.63 -12.91 -0.91
N ARG A 63 -0.59 -12.28 -0.35
CA ARG A 63 -0.35 -12.28 1.11
C ARG A 63 -1.52 -11.66 1.89
N ALA A 64 -2.20 -10.66 1.32
CA ALA A 64 -3.39 -10.05 1.91
C ALA A 64 -4.68 -10.88 1.76
N ASN A 65 -4.62 -12.09 1.17
CA ASN A 65 -5.80 -12.92 0.84
C ASN A 65 -6.84 -12.16 -0.02
N LYS A 66 -6.36 -11.31 -0.93
CA LYS A 66 -7.14 -10.55 -1.92
C LYS A 66 -6.84 -10.99 -3.36
N ASP A 67 -6.15 -12.10 -3.58
CA ASP A 67 -5.82 -12.66 -4.91
C ASP A 67 -7.06 -12.96 -5.77
N LYS A 68 -8.18 -13.33 -5.12
CA LYS A 68 -9.46 -13.60 -5.79
C LYS A 68 -10.08 -12.36 -6.45
N GLN A 69 -9.63 -11.15 -6.09
CA GLN A 69 -10.10 -9.92 -6.72
C GLN A 69 -9.34 -9.70 -8.03
N LYS A 70 -10.07 -9.62 -9.14
CA LYS A 70 -9.49 -9.29 -10.47
C LYS A 70 -8.82 -7.91 -10.51
N ASP A 71 -9.14 -7.05 -9.54
CA ASP A 71 -8.64 -5.68 -9.46
C ASP A 71 -7.68 -5.50 -8.28
N TRP A 72 -6.40 -5.69 -8.56
CA TRP A 72 -5.32 -5.50 -7.57
C TRP A 72 -5.15 -4.02 -7.18
N LYS A 73 -5.29 -3.09 -8.14
CA LYS A 73 -5.20 -1.64 -7.89
C LYS A 73 -6.26 -1.14 -6.91
N GLY A 74 -7.47 -1.69 -6.95
CA GLY A 74 -8.57 -1.37 -6.03
C GLY A 74 -8.43 -2.04 -4.67
N SER A 75 -7.72 -3.16 -4.61
CA SER A 75 -7.43 -3.88 -3.36
C SER A 75 -6.36 -3.20 -2.52
N ILE A 76 -5.48 -2.43 -3.16
CA ILE A 76 -4.42 -1.66 -2.50
C ILE A 76 -4.89 -0.22 -2.27
N ARG A 77 -4.78 0.24 -1.03
CA ARG A 77 -5.17 1.58 -0.57
C ARG A 77 -3.96 2.37 -0.12
N ILE A 78 -3.94 3.67 -0.41
CA ILE A 78 -2.94 4.64 0.04
C ILE A 78 -3.70 5.71 0.80
N GLY A 79 -3.56 5.72 2.13
CA GLY A 79 -4.40 6.52 3.01
C GLY A 79 -5.89 6.22 2.81
N LYS A 80 -6.64 7.19 2.27
CA LYS A 80 -8.09 7.10 2.00
C LYS A 80 -8.43 6.73 0.55
N SER A 81 -7.45 6.75 -0.35
CA SER A 81 -7.61 6.55 -1.79
C SER A 81 -7.14 5.16 -2.23
N ASN A 82 -7.65 4.66 -3.36
CA ASN A 82 -7.15 3.42 -3.96
C ASN A 82 -6.00 3.70 -4.94
N MET A 83 -5.15 2.69 -5.18
CA MET A 83 -3.95 2.82 -6.02
C MET A 83 -4.25 3.25 -7.46
N ARG A 84 -5.49 3.06 -7.96
CA ARG A 84 -5.91 3.55 -9.28
C ARG A 84 -5.72 5.06 -9.45
N TYR A 85 -5.91 5.84 -8.39
CA TYR A 85 -5.73 7.30 -8.46
C TYR A 85 -4.25 7.69 -8.45
N VAL A 86 -3.39 6.85 -7.90
CA VAL A 86 -1.97 7.17 -7.71
C VAL A 86 -1.18 6.90 -8.99
N ASP A 87 -1.56 5.85 -9.72
CA ASP A 87 -1.11 5.57 -11.10
C ASP A 87 -1.26 6.78 -12.03
N SER A 88 -2.34 7.55 -11.88
CA SER A 88 -2.62 8.73 -12.72
C SER A 88 -1.87 10.00 -12.30
N PHE A 89 -1.20 10.00 -11.15
CA PHE A 89 -0.45 11.15 -10.61
C PHE A 89 1.08 10.93 -10.59
N VAL A 90 1.51 9.66 -10.62
CA VAL A 90 2.93 9.26 -10.60
C VAL A 90 3.51 9.12 -12.01
N LEU A 91 2.66 9.09 -13.06
CA LEU A 91 3.03 9.11 -14.47
C LEU A 91 2.51 10.36 -15.19
#